data_AF-A0A8R2B5F9-F1
#
_entry.id   AF-A0A8R2B5F9-F1
#
_cell.length_a   1.000
_cell.length_b   1.000
_cell.length_c   1.000
_cell.angle_alpha   90.00
_cell.angle_beta   90.00
_cell.angle_gamma   90.00
#
_symmetry.space_group_name_H-M   'P 1'
#
loop_
_entity.id
_entity.type
_entity.pdbx_description
1 polymer ?
#
loop_
_entity_poly.entity_id
_entity_poly.type
_entity_poly.pdbx_seq_one_letter_code
_entity_poly.pdbx_strand_id
1 'polypeptide(L)'
;MYIVFNLNSMIFNDPSNIGQRVILPSSFTGSPRYLHEKTQDAMTYVCNYGRPDLFVTFTCNPEWPEIKAELLTGQRSFDRHDIISRVFHLKMKKFIKLFTKDEIFGKVKCYMASVEWQKWDLPHYHLLFWLERKIQPDEIDSFIVAELPNQQNDPKLYDIVTKNMVPGPCGEHSLTAPCMKNGICTKKYPY
;
A
#
# COMPACT_ATOMS: atom_id res chain seq x y z
N MET A 1 9.02 16.66 -2.85
CA MET A 1 8.73 16.79 -4.30
C MET A 1 7.34 17.39 -4.41
N TYR A 2 7.23 18.66 -4.81
CA TYR A 2 5.94 19.35 -4.91
C TYR A 2 5.15 18.75 -6.08
N ILE A 3 4.04 18.09 -5.79
CA ILE A 3 3.08 17.66 -6.82
C ILE A 3 2.16 18.85 -7.04
N VAL A 4 2.31 19.52 -8.18
CA VAL A 4 1.32 20.46 -8.69
C VAL A 4 0.15 19.62 -9.22
N PHE A 5 -0.94 19.53 -8.47
CA PHE A 5 -2.21 19.09 -9.03
C PHE A 5 -2.77 20.24 -9.87
N ASN A 6 -3.01 19.98 -11.15
CA ASN A 6 -3.66 20.93 -12.06
C ASN A 6 -5.15 21.01 -11.65
N LEU A 7 -5.50 22.07 -10.92
CA LEU A 7 -6.84 22.37 -10.41
C LEU A 7 -7.76 22.85 -11.55
N ASN A 8 -8.32 21.92 -12.33
CA ASN A 8 -9.18 22.28 -13.47
C ASN A 8 -10.69 22.14 -13.24
N SER A 9 -11.21 22.24 -12.02
CA SER A 9 -12.69 22.23 -11.88
C SER A 9 -13.36 23.11 -10.84
N MET A 10 -12.69 23.93 -10.02
CA MET A 10 -13.44 24.75 -9.04
C MET A 10 -12.96 26.19 -8.75
N ILE A 11 -11.92 26.76 -9.39
CA ILE A 11 -11.44 28.11 -8.99
C ILE A 11 -11.20 29.11 -10.15
N PHE A 12 -11.04 28.68 -11.41
CA PHE A 12 -10.62 29.60 -12.47
C PHE A 12 -11.75 30.02 -13.43
N ASN A 13 -12.63 30.92 -12.98
CA ASN A 13 -13.49 31.70 -13.89
C ASN A 13 -13.16 33.19 -13.90
N ASP A 14 -12.18 33.65 -13.11
CA ASP A 14 -11.77 35.06 -13.05
C ASP A 14 -10.27 35.22 -13.33
N PRO A 15 -9.88 35.82 -14.47
CA PRO A 15 -8.48 36.06 -14.82
C PRO A 15 -7.74 36.99 -13.86
N SER A 16 -8.43 37.68 -12.94
CA SER A 16 -7.80 38.53 -11.91
C SER A 16 -7.15 37.74 -10.76
N ASN A 17 -7.45 36.45 -10.60
CA ASN A 17 -6.93 35.61 -9.50
C ASN A 17 -5.66 34.81 -9.85
N ILE A 18 -5.09 35.03 -11.04
CA ILE A 18 -3.86 34.35 -11.46
C ILE A 18 -2.68 34.86 -10.62
N GLY A 19 -1.99 33.96 -9.91
CA GLY A 19 -0.83 34.28 -9.07
C GLY A 19 -1.12 34.51 -7.58
N GLN A 20 -2.39 34.40 -7.15
CA GLN A 20 -2.73 34.56 -5.74
C GLN A 20 -2.37 33.32 -4.91
N ARG A 21 -1.72 33.51 -3.76
CA ARG A 21 -1.36 32.43 -2.84
C ARG A 21 -2.60 31.92 -2.11
N VAL A 22 -3.18 30.81 -2.58
CA VAL A 22 -4.26 30.11 -1.87
C VAL A 22 -3.65 29.12 -0.88
N ILE A 23 -4.02 29.24 0.41
CA ILE A 23 -3.64 28.26 1.43
C ILE A 23 -4.77 27.24 1.55
N LEU A 24 -4.48 26.00 1.14
CA LEU A 24 -5.45 24.91 1.23
C LEU A 24 -5.76 24.56 2.71
N PRO A 25 -7.03 24.36 3.07
CA PRO A 25 -7.44 23.96 4.43
C PRO A 25 -7.01 22.52 4.74
N SER A 26 -7.08 22.11 6.02
CA SER A 26 -6.76 20.73 6.42
C SER A 26 -7.80 19.72 5.96
N SER A 27 -9.03 20.16 5.64
CA SER A 27 -10.06 19.33 4.99
C SER A 27 -9.71 18.92 3.56
N PHE A 28 -8.75 19.59 2.91
CA PHE A 28 -8.27 19.21 1.59
C PHE A 28 -7.23 18.09 1.67
N THR A 29 -7.62 16.88 1.26
CA THR A 29 -6.74 15.70 1.26
C THR A 29 -5.44 15.97 0.49
N GLY A 30 -4.31 15.67 1.13
CA GLY A 30 -2.97 15.88 0.55
C GLY A 30 -2.42 17.30 0.70
N SER A 31 -3.17 18.25 1.28
CA SER A 31 -2.61 19.57 1.60
C SER A 31 -1.55 19.48 2.70
N PRO A 32 -0.62 20.45 2.81
CA PRO A 32 0.33 20.50 3.93
C PRO A 32 -0.34 20.50 5.30
N ARG A 33 -1.50 21.17 5.42
CA ARG A 33 -2.28 21.20 6.67
C ARG A 33 -2.92 19.84 6.97
N TYR A 34 -3.47 19.17 5.96
CA TYR A 34 -3.98 17.80 6.09
C TYR A 34 -2.90 16.83 6.57
N LEU A 35 -1.72 16.87 5.94
CA LEU A 35 -0.61 15.99 6.32
C LEU A 35 -0.11 16.29 7.75
N HIS A 36 -0.07 17.58 8.13
CA HIS A 36 0.28 17.98 9.48
C HIS A 36 -0.71 17.45 10.52
N GLU A 37 -2.01 17.57 10.28
CA GLU A 37 -3.07 17.03 11.15
C GLU A 37 -2.95 15.50 11.27
N LYS A 38 -2.73 14.79 10.16
CA LYS A 38 -2.50 13.33 10.20
C LYS A 38 -1.25 12.93 10.97
N THR A 39 -0.21 13.75 10.92
CA THR A 39 1.00 13.54 11.73
C THR A 39 0.69 13.72 13.20
N GLN A 40 -0.08 14.75 13.57
CA GLN A 40 -0.51 14.97 14.94
C GLN A 40 -1.37 13.81 15.46
N ASP A 41 -2.34 13.33 14.68
CA ASP A 41 -3.15 12.14 15.00
C ASP A 41 -2.25 10.93 15.30
N ALA A 42 -1.27 10.65 14.43
CA ALA A 42 -0.33 9.56 14.60
C ALA A 42 0.49 9.69 15.89
N MET A 43 0.99 10.89 16.17
CA MET A 43 1.72 11.18 17.40
C MET A 43 0.84 11.02 18.64
N THR A 44 -0.44 11.41 18.60
CA THR A 44 -1.37 11.18 19.71
C THR A 44 -1.53 9.71 20.03
N TYR A 45 -1.63 8.84 19.01
CA TYR A 45 -1.68 7.38 19.22
C TYR A 45 -0.39 6.87 19.87
N VAL A 46 0.77 7.29 19.38
CA VAL A 46 2.07 6.89 19.95
C VAL A 46 2.23 7.38 21.39
N CYS A 47 1.82 8.61 21.69
CA CYS A 47 1.87 9.16 23.05
C CYS A 47 0.96 8.40 24.02
N ASN A 48 -0.24 7.99 23.57
CA ASN A 48 -1.24 7.35 24.43
C ASN A 48 -1.04 5.83 24.57
N TYR A 49 -0.49 5.17 23.54
CA TYR A 49 -0.41 3.71 23.46
C TYR A 49 1.02 3.18 23.32
N GLY A 50 2.02 4.06 23.27
CA GLY A 50 3.41 3.70 23.04
C GLY A 50 3.69 3.32 21.58
N ARG A 51 4.78 2.59 21.33
CA ARG A 51 5.10 2.14 19.96
C ARG A 51 4.07 1.11 19.46
N PRO A 52 3.74 1.13 18.15
CA PRO A 52 2.95 0.09 17.52
C PRO A 52 3.70 -1.25 17.54
N ASP A 53 2.93 -2.34 17.53
CA ASP A 53 3.43 -3.71 17.60
C ASP A 53 3.69 -4.30 16.22
N LEU A 54 2.82 -3.99 15.26
CA LEU A 54 2.94 -4.43 13.88
C LEU A 54 2.90 -3.23 12.94
N PHE A 55 3.81 -3.24 11.97
CA PHE A 55 3.76 -2.39 10.80
C PHE A 55 3.51 -3.26 9.58
N VAL A 56 2.38 -3.05 8.91
CA VAL A 56 1.92 -3.91 7.81
C VAL A 56 1.67 -3.05 6.58
N THR A 57 2.30 -3.44 5.48
CA THR A 57 2.03 -2.85 4.17
C THR A 57 1.09 -3.75 3.39
N PHE A 58 0.00 -3.19 2.88
CA PHE A 58 -0.92 -3.90 2.00
C PHE A 58 -0.95 -3.22 0.63
N THR A 59 -0.42 -3.91 -0.38
CA THR A 59 -0.25 -3.37 -1.74
C THR A 59 -1.32 -3.92 -2.67
N CYS A 60 -1.88 -3.05 -3.52
CA CYS A 60 -2.84 -3.48 -4.53
C CYS A 60 -2.18 -4.38 -5.58
N ASN A 61 -2.86 -5.47 -5.95
CA ASN A 61 -2.45 -6.31 -7.07
C ASN A 61 -3.47 -6.16 -8.22
N PRO A 62 -3.09 -5.56 -9.37
CA PRO A 62 -3.99 -5.39 -10.51
C PRO A 62 -4.40 -6.71 -11.16
N GLU A 63 -3.69 -7.81 -10.85
CA GLU A 63 -3.97 -9.14 -11.39
C GLU A 63 -5.07 -9.89 -10.63
N TRP A 64 -5.67 -9.28 -9.60
CA TRP A 64 -6.77 -9.89 -8.88
C TRP A 64 -7.95 -10.25 -9.80
N PRO A 65 -8.55 -11.44 -9.62
CA PRO A 65 -9.62 -11.91 -10.50
C PRO A 65 -10.83 -10.98 -10.47
N GLU A 66 -11.13 -10.35 -9.33
CA GLU A 66 -12.23 -9.39 -9.20
C GLU A 66 -12.02 -8.13 -10.03
N ILE A 67 -10.76 -7.73 -10.29
CA ILE A 67 -10.47 -6.61 -11.19
C ILE A 67 -10.65 -7.08 -12.63
N LYS A 68 -10.02 -8.21 -13.01
CA LYS A 68 -10.07 -8.74 -14.38
C LYS A 68 -11.48 -9.06 -14.86
N ALA A 69 -12.34 -9.55 -13.97
CA ALA A 69 -13.72 -9.88 -14.29
C ALA A 69 -14.56 -8.65 -14.69
N GLU A 70 -14.19 -7.46 -14.22
CA GLU A 70 -14.92 -6.21 -14.45
C GLU A 70 -14.33 -5.38 -15.61
N LEU A 71 -13.24 -5.86 -16.24
CA LEU A 71 -12.62 -5.20 -17.39
C LEU A 71 -13.31 -5.62 -18.69
N LEU A 72 -13.62 -4.66 -19.55
CA LEU A 72 -14.10 -4.93 -20.90
C LEU A 72 -12.96 -5.46 -21.77
N THR A 73 -13.31 -6.15 -22.87
CA THR A 73 -12.33 -6.65 -23.84
C THR A 73 -11.41 -5.52 -24.33
N GLY A 74 -10.10 -5.71 -24.17
CA GLY A 74 -9.08 -4.73 -24.55
C GLY A 74 -8.78 -3.66 -23.50
N GLN A 75 -9.54 -3.57 -22.40
CA GLN A 75 -9.20 -2.69 -21.27
C GLN A 75 -8.09 -3.30 -20.42
N ARG A 76 -7.18 -2.46 -19.95
CA ARG A 76 -6.20 -2.80 -18.91
C ARG A 76 -6.72 -2.29 -17.57
N SER A 77 -6.22 -2.87 -16.48
CA SER A 77 -6.54 -2.44 -15.12
C SER A 77 -6.26 -0.95 -14.89
N PHE A 78 -5.13 -0.45 -15.42
CA PHE A 78 -4.75 0.97 -15.37
C PHE A 78 -5.72 1.90 -16.09
N ASP A 79 -6.54 1.40 -17.01
CA ASP A 79 -7.53 2.22 -17.70
C ASP A 79 -8.80 2.42 -16.82
N ARG A 80 -8.92 1.70 -15.69
CA ARG A 80 -10.08 1.67 -14.79
C ARG A 80 -9.71 1.79 -13.30
N HIS A 81 -9.17 2.94 -12.93
CA HIS A 81 -8.79 3.24 -11.53
C HIS A 81 -9.97 3.16 -10.53
N ASP A 82 -11.20 3.38 -11.00
CA ASP A 82 -12.41 3.24 -10.19
C ASP A 82 -12.63 1.79 -9.72
N ILE A 83 -12.41 0.81 -10.62
CA ILE A 83 -12.50 -0.62 -10.30
C ILE A 83 -11.39 -1.00 -9.32
N ILE A 84 -10.14 -0.58 -9.60
CA ILE A 84 -9.00 -0.83 -8.73
C ILE A 84 -9.29 -0.32 -7.32
N SER A 85 -9.68 0.95 -7.19
CA SER A 85 -9.96 1.58 -5.90
C SER A 85 -11.06 0.84 -5.12
N ARG A 86 -12.14 0.45 -5.81
CA ARG A 86 -13.26 -0.27 -5.19
C ARG A 86 -12.87 -1.66 -4.72
N VAL A 87 -12.22 -2.46 -5.57
CA VAL A 87 -11.78 -3.82 -5.20
C VAL A 87 -10.76 -3.74 -4.06
N PHE A 88 -9.80 -2.82 -4.16
CA PHE A 88 -8.79 -2.62 -3.13
C PHE A 88 -9.40 -2.26 -1.78
N HIS A 89 -10.37 -1.33 -1.75
CA HIS A 89 -11.09 -0.96 -0.53
C HIS A 89 -11.83 -2.14 0.09
N LEU A 90 -12.48 -2.97 -0.73
CA LEU A 90 -13.18 -4.17 -0.24
C LEU A 90 -12.22 -5.20 0.35
N LYS A 91 -11.09 -5.45 -0.33
CA LYS A 91 -10.02 -6.33 0.19
C LYS A 91 -9.47 -5.81 1.50
N MET A 92 -9.24 -4.50 1.60
CA MET A 92 -8.76 -3.85 2.81
C MET A 92 -9.73 -3.94 3.98
N LYS A 93 -11.03 -3.74 3.74
CA LYS A 93 -12.05 -3.98 4.77
C LYS A 93 -12.02 -5.42 5.29
N LYS A 94 -11.83 -6.40 4.41
CA LYS A 94 -11.68 -7.81 4.82
C LYS A 94 -10.37 -8.04 5.58
N PHE A 95 -9.28 -7.41 5.14
CA PHE A 95 -7.97 -7.49 5.77
C PHE A 95 -8.00 -6.94 7.20
N ILE A 96 -8.55 -5.74 7.41
CA ILE A 96 -8.68 -5.15 8.76
C ILE A 96 -9.55 -6.03 9.67
N LYS A 97 -10.60 -6.68 9.14
CA LYS A 97 -11.43 -7.61 9.93
C LYS A 97 -10.63 -8.83 10.40
N LEU A 98 -9.74 -9.39 9.58
CA LEU A 98 -8.87 -10.49 10.00
C LEU A 98 -8.04 -10.13 11.24
N PHE A 99 -7.51 -8.90 11.29
CA PHE A 99 -6.73 -8.43 12.45
C PHE A 99 -7.62 -8.09 13.64
N THR A 100 -8.75 -7.42 13.43
CA THR A 100 -9.55 -6.80 14.51
C THR A 100 -10.71 -7.65 15.02
N LYS A 101 -11.16 -8.64 14.26
CA LYS A 101 -12.29 -9.51 14.61
C LYS A 101 -11.88 -10.96 14.73
N ASP A 102 -11.08 -11.44 13.79
CA ASP A 102 -10.58 -12.81 13.83
C ASP A 102 -9.30 -12.91 14.70
N GLU A 103 -8.75 -11.77 15.12
CA GLU A 103 -7.65 -11.64 16.09
C GLU A 103 -6.45 -12.55 15.79
N ILE A 104 -6.09 -12.68 14.51
CA ILE A 104 -5.05 -13.62 14.03
C ILE A 104 -3.67 -13.41 14.69
N PHE A 105 -3.42 -12.22 15.23
CA PHE A 105 -2.20 -11.87 15.95
C PHE A 105 -2.47 -11.49 17.42
N GLY A 106 -3.66 -11.83 17.92
CA GLY A 106 -4.19 -11.40 19.20
C GLY A 106 -5.08 -10.15 19.10
N LYS A 107 -5.69 -9.81 20.24
CA LYS A 107 -6.66 -8.73 20.35
C LYS A 107 -6.05 -7.36 20.05
N VAL A 108 -6.67 -6.63 19.12
CA VAL A 108 -6.24 -5.29 18.70
C VAL A 108 -6.87 -4.24 19.61
N LYS A 109 -6.04 -3.44 20.29
CA LYS A 109 -6.48 -2.30 21.11
C LYS A 109 -6.89 -1.12 20.24
N CYS A 110 -6.05 -0.78 19.27
CA CYS A 110 -6.32 0.24 18.26
C CYS A 110 -5.44 0.02 17.03
N TYR A 111 -5.80 0.67 15.92
CA TYR A 111 -4.99 0.66 14.72
C TYR A 111 -5.08 2.02 14.01
N MET A 112 -4.09 2.28 13.17
CA MET A 112 -4.07 3.43 12.26
C MET A 112 -3.81 2.94 10.85
N ALA A 113 -4.43 3.58 9.87
CA ALA A 113 -4.30 3.26 8.45
C ALA A 113 -4.06 4.53 7.66
N SER A 114 -3.06 4.52 6.79
CA SER A 114 -2.81 5.57 5.80
C SER A 114 -2.84 4.97 4.41
N VAL A 115 -3.54 5.65 3.48
CA VAL A 115 -3.52 5.32 2.06
C VAL A 115 -2.56 6.26 1.36
N GLU A 116 -1.69 5.69 0.55
CA GLU A 116 -0.86 6.45 -0.35
C GLU A 116 -0.99 5.80 -1.74
N TRP A 117 -0.83 6.63 -2.78
CA TRP A 117 -0.88 6.19 -4.17
C TRP A 117 0.55 6.27 -4.70
N GLN A 118 1.12 5.13 -5.07
CA GLN A 118 2.47 5.13 -5.63
C GLN A 118 2.47 5.74 -7.03
N LYS A 119 3.66 6.03 -7.54
CA LYS A 119 3.95 6.63 -8.86
C LYS A 119 3.37 5.86 -10.08
N TRP A 120 2.70 4.74 -9.85
CA TRP A 120 2.04 3.89 -10.85
C TRP A 120 0.53 3.78 -10.63
N ASP A 121 -0.06 4.70 -9.87
CA ASP A 121 -1.49 4.79 -9.54
C ASP A 121 -2.10 3.52 -8.90
N LEU A 122 -1.27 2.68 -8.29
CA LEU A 122 -1.74 1.61 -7.43
C LEU A 122 -1.76 2.09 -5.98
N PRO A 123 -2.88 1.91 -5.28
CA PRO A 123 -2.97 2.29 -3.88
C PRO A 123 -2.23 1.27 -3.01
N HIS A 124 -1.61 1.77 -1.94
CA HIS A 124 -1.05 0.97 -0.87
C HIS A 124 -1.52 1.51 0.47
N TYR A 125 -1.72 0.60 1.41
CA TYR A 125 -1.97 0.94 2.80
C TYR A 125 -0.72 0.70 3.63
N HIS A 126 -0.42 1.69 4.47
CA HIS A 126 0.44 1.53 5.63
C HIS A 126 -0.43 1.40 6.87
N LEU A 127 -0.30 0.27 7.57
CA LEU A 127 -1.10 -0.04 8.75
C LEU A 127 -0.19 -0.16 9.97
N LEU A 128 -0.62 0.47 11.07
CA LEU A 128 -0.02 0.33 12.39
C LEU A 128 -1.04 -0.30 13.32
N PHE A 129 -0.66 -1.38 14.01
CA PHE A 129 -1.51 -2.03 15.00
C PHE A 129 -0.89 -1.96 16.39
N TRP A 130 -1.72 -1.67 17.39
CA TRP A 130 -1.40 -1.83 18.81
C TRP A 130 -2.22 -3.00 19.35
N LEU A 131 -1.53 -4.01 19.85
CA LEU A 131 -2.14 -5.20 20.44
C LEU A 131 -2.34 -5.01 21.95
N GLU A 132 -3.33 -5.69 22.52
CA GLU A 132 -3.51 -5.71 23.98
C GLU A 132 -2.34 -6.40 24.68
N ARG A 133 -1.84 -7.50 24.09
CA ARG A 133 -0.64 -8.20 24.52
C ARG A 133 0.50 -7.89 23.55
N LYS A 134 1.60 -7.37 24.08
CA LYS A 134 2.83 -7.13 23.32
C LYS A 134 3.45 -8.46 22.88
N ILE A 135 3.87 -8.54 21.62
CA ILE A 135 4.64 -9.66 21.08
C ILE A 135 6.00 -9.67 21.80
N GLN A 136 6.33 -10.81 22.41
CA GLN A 136 7.60 -10.99 23.10
C GLN A 136 8.71 -11.38 22.12
N PRO A 137 9.99 -11.10 22.43
CA PRO A 137 11.10 -11.39 21.53
C PRO A 137 11.18 -12.84 21.06
N ASP A 138 10.86 -13.79 21.94
CA ASP A 138 10.84 -15.23 21.67
C ASP A 138 9.68 -15.69 20.79
N GLU A 139 8.67 -14.82 20.58
CA GLU A 139 7.51 -15.12 19.74
C GLU A 139 7.68 -14.62 18.31
N ILE A 140 8.65 -13.74 18.02
CA ILE A 140 8.77 -13.01 16.74
C ILE A 140 8.72 -13.94 15.52
N ASP A 141 9.43 -15.06 15.57
CA ASP A 141 9.54 -16.01 14.46
C ASP A 141 8.22 -16.71 14.13
N SER A 142 7.25 -16.71 15.07
CA SER A 142 5.89 -17.22 14.81
C SER A 142 4.99 -16.21 14.08
N PHE A 143 5.37 -14.94 14.04
CA PHE A 143 4.61 -13.85 13.41
C PHE A 143 5.22 -13.40 12.08
N ILE A 144 6.56 -13.43 11.98
CA ILE A 144 7.29 -12.90 10.83
C ILE A 144 8.20 -14.00 10.28
N VAL A 145 7.97 -14.38 9.03
CA VAL A 145 8.78 -15.36 8.32
C VAL A 145 9.29 -14.73 7.03
N ALA A 146 10.59 -14.84 6.80
CA ALA A 146 11.26 -14.39 5.58
C ALA A 146 11.71 -15.56 4.69
N GLU A 147 11.28 -16.77 5.00
CA GLU A 147 11.57 -17.99 4.27
C GLU A 147 10.53 -18.26 3.18
N LEU A 148 10.95 -18.92 2.11
CA LEU A 148 10.01 -19.43 1.13
C LEU A 148 9.23 -20.61 1.72
N PRO A 149 7.91 -20.67 1.54
CA PRO A 149 7.11 -21.83 1.91
C PRO A 149 7.67 -23.11 1.29
N ASN A 150 7.47 -24.26 1.93
CA ASN A 150 7.87 -25.52 1.32
C ASN A 150 6.88 -25.91 0.21
N GLN A 151 7.37 -26.05 -1.02
CA GLN A 151 6.54 -26.38 -2.19
C GLN A 151 5.82 -27.74 -2.09
N GLN A 152 6.40 -28.72 -1.40
CA GLN A 152 5.77 -30.04 -1.23
C GLN A 152 4.68 -30.00 -0.17
N ASN A 153 4.88 -29.26 0.92
CA ASN A 153 3.95 -29.21 2.04
C ASN A 153 2.79 -28.23 1.80
N ASP A 154 3.08 -27.07 1.21
CA ASP A 154 2.07 -26.06 0.85
C ASP A 154 2.38 -25.45 -0.54
N PRO A 155 2.07 -26.19 -1.62
CA PRO A 155 2.32 -25.70 -2.99
C PRO A 155 1.54 -24.42 -3.27
N LYS A 156 0.37 -24.24 -2.65
CA LYS A 156 -0.47 -23.07 -2.92
C LYS A 156 0.11 -21.81 -2.31
N LEU A 157 0.57 -21.86 -1.07
CA LEU A 157 1.25 -20.72 -0.44
C LEU A 157 2.58 -20.44 -1.14
N TYR A 158 3.32 -21.48 -1.51
CA TYR A 158 4.55 -21.34 -2.31
C TYR A 158 4.30 -20.58 -3.61
N ASP A 159 3.29 -20.97 -4.39
CA ASP A 159 2.94 -20.31 -5.65
C ASP A 159 2.52 -18.84 -5.44
N ILE A 160 1.79 -18.55 -4.36
CA ILE A 160 1.38 -17.19 -4.03
C ILE A 160 2.61 -16.34 -3.65
N VAL A 161 3.48 -16.83 -2.78
CA VAL A 161 4.65 -16.08 -2.31
C VAL A 161 5.64 -15.88 -3.45
N THR A 162 5.97 -16.92 -4.22
CA THR A 162 6.89 -16.83 -5.35
C THR A 162 6.38 -15.88 -6.44
N LYS A 163 5.10 -15.96 -6.79
CA LYS A 163 4.52 -15.07 -7.81
C LYS A 163 4.49 -13.60 -7.40
N ASN A 164 4.22 -13.30 -6.14
CA ASN A 164 3.92 -11.93 -5.71
C ASN A 164 5.05 -11.24 -4.93
N MET A 165 5.92 -12.00 -4.27
CA MET A 165 6.98 -11.47 -3.39
C MET A 165 8.39 -11.71 -3.93
N VAL A 166 8.59 -12.70 -4.81
CA VAL A 166 9.90 -12.96 -5.42
C VAL A 166 10.01 -12.21 -6.76
N PRO A 167 11.04 -11.37 -6.94
CA PRO A 167 11.28 -10.72 -8.22
C PRO A 167 11.54 -11.76 -9.31
N GLY A 168 10.77 -11.73 -10.41
CA GLY A 168 11.01 -12.60 -11.57
C GLY A 168 12.37 -12.29 -12.21
N PRO A 169 13.03 -13.27 -12.89
CA PRO A 169 14.43 -13.20 -13.34
C PRO A 169 14.79 -11.92 -14.08
N CYS A 170 16.03 -11.46 -13.92
CA CYS A 170 16.62 -10.35 -14.67
C CYS A 170 18.11 -10.56 -14.93
N GLY A 171 18.76 -9.61 -15.61
CA GLY A 171 20.17 -9.75 -15.99
C GLY A 171 20.31 -10.70 -17.18
N GLU A 172 21.28 -11.59 -17.09
CA GLU A 172 21.55 -12.60 -18.12
C GLU A 172 20.35 -13.54 -18.34
N HIS A 173 19.56 -13.79 -17.29
CA HIS A 173 18.38 -14.65 -17.34
C HIS A 173 17.15 -13.99 -17.97
N SER A 174 17.10 -12.66 -18.03
CA SER A 174 16.02 -11.92 -18.70
C SER A 174 16.43 -10.48 -18.98
N LEU A 175 16.77 -10.21 -20.24
CA LEU A 175 17.12 -8.88 -20.74
C LEU A 175 15.89 -7.96 -20.90
N THR A 176 14.68 -8.51 -20.92
CA THR A 176 13.42 -7.77 -21.07
C THR A 176 12.84 -7.32 -19.74
N ALA A 177 13.43 -7.69 -18.61
CA ALA A 177 12.95 -7.31 -17.29
C ALA A 177 12.96 -5.77 -17.12
N PRO A 178 11.95 -5.16 -16.45
CA PRO A 178 11.83 -3.70 -16.32
C PRO A 178 13.01 -2.99 -15.64
N CYS A 179 13.81 -3.74 -14.87
CA CYS A 179 15.00 -3.24 -14.19
C CYS A 179 16.25 -3.13 -15.09
N MET A 180 16.20 -3.69 -16.30
CA MET A 180 17.31 -3.69 -17.25
C MET A 180 17.44 -2.32 -17.93
N LYS A 181 18.63 -1.72 -17.88
CA LYS A 181 18.99 -0.54 -18.67
C LYS A 181 20.36 -0.75 -19.30
N ASN A 182 20.46 -0.51 -20.60
CA ASN A 182 21.70 -0.69 -21.37
C ASN A 182 22.35 -2.07 -21.14
N GLY A 183 21.53 -3.13 -21.09
CA GLY A 183 21.99 -4.51 -20.87
C GLY A 183 22.40 -4.85 -19.43
N ILE A 184 22.29 -3.92 -18.48
CA ILE A 184 22.69 -4.13 -17.08
C ILE A 184 21.47 -4.00 -16.16
N CYS A 185 21.34 -4.90 -15.19
CA CYS A 185 20.34 -4.78 -14.14
C CYS A 185 20.68 -3.60 -13.22
N THR A 186 19.82 -2.58 -13.21
CA THR A 186 20.01 -1.39 -12.37
C THR A 186 19.75 -1.63 -10.88
N LYS A 187 19.07 -2.73 -10.55
CA LYS A 187 18.64 -3.04 -9.18
C LYS A 187 19.56 -4.02 -8.45
N LYS A 188 20.34 -4.82 -9.19
CA LYS A 188 21.30 -5.80 -8.66
C LYS A 188 20.72 -6.69 -7.55
N TYR A 189 19.44 -7.07 -7.67
CA TYR A 189 18.85 -8.01 -6.73
C TYR A 189 19.59 -9.35 -6.83
N PRO A 190 19.91 -9.99 -5.68
CA PRO A 190 20.46 -11.34 -5.69
C PRO A 190 19.40 -12.31 -6.24
N TYR A 191 19.84 -13.25 -7.06
CA TYR A 191 19.09 -14.45 -7.44
C TYR A 191 19.69 -15.67 -6.76
#